data_AF-A0A6A3FGZ7-F1
#
_entry.id   AF-A0A6A3FGZ7-F1
#
_cell.length_a   1.000
_cell.length_b   1.000
_cell.length_c   1.000
_cell.angle_alpha   90.00
_cell.angle_beta   90.00
_cell.angle_gamma   90.00
#
_symmetry.space_group_name_H-M   'P 1'
#
loop_
_entity.id
_entity.type
_entity.pdbx_description
1 polymer ?
#
loop_
_entity_poly.entity_id
_entity_poly.type
_entity_poly.pdbx_seq_one_letter_code
_entity_poly.pdbx_strand_id
1 'polypeptide(L)'
;MLSRLSAYARKMWTSMASTQPDGDYNIVSTPNGQSPPTQEKCFALSLILFEAVCLIFFALKFDMPSPDNNDAESTTSSLSYYPMYMDVHVMIYIGFGFLMTFLRKYSMSAVSLNFLIGVLSLQWGIIMVTMAHQIIGNEYHTKILDIPTMINGDFAAGAVLISFGAVLGKITPTQLVWMTFLEIIFYAINEYIVYEKFLVTDAGGSMVIHTFGAFFGLAVTMQLGVPTDDQ
;
A
#
# COMPACT_ATOMS: atom_id res chain seq x y z
N MET A 1 -14.05 7.90 28.26
CA MET A 1 -14.35 7.46 26.88
C MET A 1 -13.08 7.07 26.13
N LEU A 2 -12.05 7.93 26.10
CA LEU A 2 -10.74 7.66 25.49
C LEU A 2 -10.00 6.43 26.05
N SER A 3 -10.09 6.16 27.37
CA SER A 3 -9.46 4.99 27.98
C SER A 3 -10.04 3.65 27.50
N ARG A 4 -11.35 3.59 27.27
CA ARG A 4 -12.05 2.39 26.77
C ARG A 4 -11.74 2.13 25.29
N LEU A 5 -11.65 3.19 24.49
CA LEU A 5 -11.19 3.12 23.10
C LEU A 5 -9.74 2.64 23.02
N SER A 6 -8.86 3.14 23.89
CA SER A 6 -7.45 2.69 23.95
C SER A 6 -7.29 1.23 24.36
N ALA A 7 -8.17 0.74 25.25
CA ALA A 7 -8.15 -0.65 25.70
C ALA A 7 -8.69 -1.59 24.60
N TYR A 8 -9.71 -1.16 23.88
CA TYR A 8 -10.25 -1.91 22.74
C TYR A 8 -9.26 -1.96 21.58
N ALA A 9 -8.63 -0.83 21.24
CA ALA A 9 -7.57 -0.76 20.25
C ALA A 9 -6.37 -1.64 20.63
N ARG A 10 -5.94 -1.62 21.89
CA ARG A 10 -4.90 -2.54 22.39
C ARG A 10 -5.31 -4.00 22.25
N LYS A 11 -6.54 -4.34 22.63
CA LYS A 11 -7.04 -5.72 22.56
C LYS A 11 -7.11 -6.23 21.12
N MET A 12 -7.58 -5.39 20.19
CA MET A 12 -7.55 -5.71 18.75
C MET A 12 -6.11 -5.84 18.24
N TRP A 13 -5.24 -4.90 18.60
CA TRP A 13 -3.83 -4.93 18.22
C TRP A 13 -3.12 -6.20 18.71
N THR A 14 -3.28 -6.55 19.99
CA THR A 14 -2.69 -7.78 20.55
C THR A 14 -3.25 -9.05 19.92
N SER A 15 -4.54 -9.04 19.53
CA SER A 15 -5.15 -10.16 18.82
C SER A 15 -4.69 -10.28 17.37
N MET A 16 -4.24 -9.18 16.75
CA MET A 16 -3.64 -9.17 15.42
C MET A 16 -2.12 -9.48 15.46
N ALA A 17 -1.48 -9.23 16.60
CA ALA A 17 -0.05 -9.41 16.82
C ALA A 17 0.32 -10.78 17.43
N SER A 18 -0.63 -11.54 17.96
CA SER A 18 -0.36 -12.89 18.48
C SER A 18 -0.15 -13.87 17.33
N THR A 19 1.09 -14.29 17.11
CA THR A 19 1.43 -15.48 16.32
C THR A 19 1.23 -16.73 17.21
N GLN A 20 0.73 -17.83 16.63
CA GLN A 20 0.77 -19.12 17.32
C GLN A 20 2.22 -19.63 17.35
N PRO A 21 2.63 -20.39 18.39
CA PRO A 21 3.97 -20.96 18.47
C PRO A 21 4.19 -21.92 17.31
N ASP A 22 5.39 -21.84 16.71
CA ASP A 22 5.93 -22.65 15.62
C ASP A 22 5.25 -24.03 15.45
N GLY A 23 4.25 -24.09 14.58
CA GLY A 23 3.87 -25.32 13.90
C GLY A 23 4.91 -25.61 12.84
N ASP A 24 5.52 -26.79 12.88
CA ASP A 24 6.55 -27.23 11.93
C ASP A 24 6.12 -26.98 10.48
N TYR A 25 6.65 -25.91 9.87
CA TYR A 25 6.26 -25.44 8.53
C TYR A 25 6.61 -26.45 7.42
N ASN A 26 7.33 -27.53 7.75
CA ASN A 26 7.63 -28.63 6.84
C ASN A 26 6.52 -29.69 6.77
N ILE A 27 5.51 -29.59 7.64
CA ILE A 27 4.34 -30.47 7.58
C ILE A 27 3.29 -29.79 6.71
N VAL A 28 3.20 -30.19 5.45
CA VAL A 28 1.98 -29.98 4.64
C VAL A 28 0.92 -30.91 5.23
N SER A 29 0.30 -30.49 6.33
CA SER A 29 -0.90 -31.15 6.84
C SER A 29 -2.04 -30.78 5.91
N THR A 30 -2.62 -31.78 5.26
CA THR A 30 -3.90 -31.67 4.56
C THR A 30 -4.93 -30.99 5.48
N PRO A 31 -5.72 -30.02 5.00
CA PRO A 31 -6.71 -29.34 5.84
C PRO A 31 -7.77 -30.35 6.30
N ASN A 32 -7.66 -30.80 7.55
CA ASN A 32 -8.64 -31.67 8.19
C ASN A 32 -9.84 -30.84 8.64
N GLY A 33 -10.63 -30.29 7.71
CA GLY A 33 -11.97 -29.73 7.96
C GLY A 33 -12.09 -28.69 9.10
N GLN A 34 -10.98 -28.17 9.63
CA GLN A 34 -10.96 -27.21 10.73
C GLN A 34 -11.14 -25.81 10.15
N SER A 35 -12.00 -25.01 10.79
CA SER A 35 -12.21 -23.62 10.38
C SER A 35 -10.88 -22.86 10.44
N PRO A 36 -10.59 -21.94 9.50
CA PRO A 36 -9.31 -21.25 9.46
C PRO A 36 -9.03 -20.52 10.78
N PRO A 37 -7.77 -20.47 11.24
CA PRO A 37 -7.38 -19.77 12.45
C PRO A 37 -7.83 -18.30 12.40
N THR A 38 -8.09 -17.72 13.58
CA THR A 38 -8.65 -16.36 13.71
C THR A 38 -7.83 -15.30 12.95
N GLN A 39 -6.51 -15.45 12.90
CA GLN A 39 -5.61 -14.54 12.20
C GLN A 39 -5.83 -14.53 10.67
N GLU A 40 -6.02 -15.70 10.06
CA GLU A 40 -6.33 -15.81 8.62
C GLU A 40 -7.68 -15.19 8.28
N LYS A 41 -8.69 -15.38 9.14
CA LYS A 41 -10.00 -14.74 9.00
C LYS A 41 -9.87 -13.21 9.07
N CYS A 42 -9.12 -12.69 10.03
CA CYS A 42 -8.89 -11.24 10.16
C CYS A 42 -8.16 -10.66 8.94
N PHE A 43 -7.17 -11.38 8.42
CA PHE A 43 -6.45 -10.99 7.22
C PHE A 43 -7.38 -10.96 5.99
N ALA A 44 -8.10 -12.04 5.73
CA ALA A 44 -9.02 -12.14 4.59
C ALA A 44 -10.14 -11.07 4.67
N LEU A 45 -10.71 -10.84 5.85
CA LEU A 45 -11.72 -9.79 6.04
C LEU A 45 -11.13 -8.39 5.81
N SER A 46 -9.88 -8.15 6.21
CA SER A 46 -9.20 -6.87 5.96
C SER A 46 -9.01 -6.64 4.46
N LEU A 47 -8.62 -7.68 3.70
CA LEU A 47 -8.50 -7.61 2.25
C LEU A 47 -9.84 -7.35 1.56
N ILE A 48 -10.89 -8.09 1.93
CA ILE A 48 -12.23 -7.91 1.37
C ILE A 48 -12.74 -6.48 1.63
N LEU A 49 -12.53 -5.99 2.86
CA LEU A 49 -12.93 -4.63 3.22
C LEU A 49 -12.16 -3.58 2.41
N PHE A 50 -10.83 -3.71 2.31
CA PHE A 50 -10.00 -2.79 1.55
C PHE A 50 -10.43 -2.79 0.08
N GLU A 51 -10.51 -3.96 -0.56
CA GLU A 51 -10.89 -4.08 -1.96
C GLU A 51 -12.30 -3.53 -2.22
N ALA A 52 -13.27 -3.81 -1.34
CA ALA A 52 -14.62 -3.25 -1.47
C ALA A 52 -14.60 -1.71 -1.43
N VAL A 53 -13.77 -1.12 -0.56
CA VAL A 53 -13.57 0.34 -0.53
C VAL A 53 -12.99 0.83 -1.84
N CYS A 54 -11.92 0.21 -2.35
CA CYS A 54 -11.32 0.58 -3.64
C CYS A 54 -12.34 0.54 -4.78
N LEU A 55 -13.08 -0.56 -4.91
CA LEU A 55 -14.10 -0.73 -5.96
C LEU A 55 -15.20 0.33 -5.89
N ILE A 56 -15.67 0.68 -4.69
CA ILE A 56 -16.66 1.75 -4.51
C ILE A 56 -16.10 3.09 -4.99
N PHE A 57 -14.87 3.43 -4.63
CA PHE A 57 -14.26 4.69 -5.06
C PHE A 57 -13.98 4.71 -6.57
N PHE A 58 -13.46 3.64 -7.15
CA PHE A 58 -13.30 3.53 -8.61
C PHE A 58 -14.63 3.71 -9.33
N ALA A 59 -15.69 3.06 -8.87
CA ALA A 59 -17.02 3.19 -9.48
C ALA A 59 -17.63 4.60 -9.38
N LEU A 60 -17.28 5.39 -8.35
CA LEU A 60 -17.89 6.70 -8.09
C LEU A 60 -17.05 7.90 -8.54
N LYS A 61 -15.73 7.74 -8.66
CA LYS A 61 -14.80 8.86 -8.89
C LYS A 61 -13.97 8.75 -10.15
N PHE A 62 -13.95 7.58 -10.80
CA PHE A 62 -13.11 7.35 -11.96
C PHE A 62 -13.93 6.92 -13.18
N ASP A 63 -13.59 7.49 -14.33
CA ASP A 63 -14.15 7.13 -15.62
C ASP A 63 -13.06 6.51 -16.50
N MET A 64 -13.47 5.59 -17.37
CA MET A 64 -12.57 5.03 -18.38
C MET A 64 -12.44 5.98 -19.57
N PRO A 65 -11.27 6.04 -20.23
CA PRO A 65 -11.11 6.77 -21.49
C PRO A 65 -12.09 6.23 -22.55
N SER A 66 -12.85 7.13 -23.17
CA SER A 66 -13.80 6.85 -24.24
C SER A 66 -13.80 8.00 -25.26
N PRO A 67 -14.27 7.79 -26.50
CA PRO A 67 -14.30 8.86 -27.51
C PRO A 67 -15.13 10.10 -27.09
N ASP A 68 -16.06 9.94 -26.14
CA ASP A 68 -16.96 11.01 -25.70
C ASP A 68 -16.34 11.89 -24.61
N ASN A 69 -15.39 11.36 -23.83
CA ASN A 69 -14.76 12.05 -22.70
C ASN A 69 -13.24 12.21 -22.85
N ASN A 70 -12.64 11.69 -23.92
CA ASN A 70 -11.20 11.75 -24.16
C ASN A 70 -10.91 11.95 -25.65
N ASP A 71 -10.18 13.00 -25.98
CA ASP A 71 -9.80 13.32 -27.36
C ASP A 71 -8.59 12.50 -27.84
N ALA A 72 -8.33 12.56 -29.16
CA ALA A 72 -7.26 11.78 -29.77
C ALA A 72 -5.86 12.25 -29.34
N GLU A 73 -5.71 13.53 -29.04
CA GLU A 73 -4.44 14.12 -28.60
C GLU A 73 -4.10 13.71 -27.18
N SER A 74 -5.06 13.78 -26.24
CA SER A 74 -4.90 13.28 -24.87
C SER A 74 -4.59 11.77 -24.84
N THR A 75 -5.21 10.98 -25.71
CA THR A 75 -4.94 9.53 -25.84
C THR A 75 -3.50 9.28 -26.29
N THR A 76 -3.03 10.03 -27.30
CA THR A 76 -1.67 9.88 -27.83
C THR A 76 -0.62 10.36 -26.82
N SER A 77 -0.88 11.47 -26.13
CA SER A 77 0.00 11.97 -25.06
C SER A 77 0.12 10.96 -23.91
N SER A 78 -0.99 10.35 -23.48
CA SER A 78 -0.98 9.30 -22.46
C SER A 78 -0.14 8.10 -22.89
N LEU A 79 -0.26 7.68 -24.15
CA LEU A 79 0.49 6.54 -24.68
C LEU A 79 2.01 6.79 -24.71
N SER A 80 2.44 8.05 -24.81
CA SER A 80 3.86 8.41 -24.73
C SER A 80 4.50 8.11 -23.36
N TYR A 81 3.70 8.06 -22.29
CA TYR A 81 4.16 7.71 -20.94
C TYR A 81 4.22 6.21 -20.68
N TYR A 82 3.70 5.37 -21.59
CA TYR A 82 3.65 3.92 -21.40
C TYR A 82 5.03 3.28 -21.09
N PRO A 83 6.14 3.65 -21.76
CA PRO A 83 7.46 3.09 -21.43
C PRO A 83 7.88 3.40 -19.99
N MET A 84 7.68 4.65 -19.56
CA MET A 84 7.97 5.07 -18.18
C MET A 84 7.12 4.30 -17.17
N TYR A 85 5.82 4.15 -17.45
CA TYR A 85 4.93 3.33 -16.63
C TYR A 85 5.47 1.92 -16.46
N MET A 86 5.85 1.25 -17.56
CA MET A 86 6.39 -0.11 -17.49
C MET A 86 7.69 -0.19 -16.68
N ASP A 87 8.60 0.77 -16.83
CA ASP A 87 9.86 0.80 -16.08
C ASP A 87 9.61 0.95 -14.56
N VAL A 88 8.71 1.87 -14.16
CA VAL A 88 8.32 2.06 -12.76
C VAL A 88 7.60 0.82 -12.24
N HIS A 89 6.66 0.27 -13.02
CA HIS A 89 5.91 -0.93 -12.62
C HIS A 89 6.84 -2.12 -12.37
N VAL A 90 7.82 -2.36 -13.25
CA VAL A 90 8.83 -3.41 -13.04
C VAL A 90 9.66 -3.15 -11.78
N MET A 91 10.01 -1.89 -11.49
CA MET A 91 10.69 -1.54 -10.24
C MET A 91 9.85 -1.90 -9.01
N ILE A 92 8.53 -1.64 -9.00
CA ILE A 92 7.63 -1.96 -7.89
C ILE A 92 7.51 -3.47 -7.66
N TYR A 93 7.24 -4.24 -8.70
CA TYR A 93 6.94 -5.67 -8.52
C TYR A 93 8.19 -6.57 -8.54
N ILE A 94 9.14 -6.31 -9.44
CA ILE A 94 10.36 -7.12 -9.57
C ILE A 94 11.50 -6.51 -8.77
N GLY A 95 11.71 -5.19 -8.89
CA GLY A 95 12.80 -4.48 -8.20
C GLY A 95 12.72 -4.65 -6.68
N PHE A 96 11.73 -4.03 -6.04
CA PHE A 96 11.51 -4.15 -4.60
C PHE A 96 11.25 -5.60 -4.16
N GLY A 97 10.43 -6.34 -4.91
CA GLY A 97 10.07 -7.72 -4.60
C GLY A 97 11.29 -8.62 -4.42
N PHE A 98 12.22 -8.64 -5.39
CA PHE A 98 13.43 -9.45 -5.29
C PHE A 98 14.51 -8.81 -4.41
N LEU A 99 14.57 -7.48 -4.29
CA LEU A 99 15.50 -6.80 -3.37
C LEU A 99 15.31 -7.28 -1.92
N MET A 100 14.06 -7.53 -1.51
CA MET A 100 13.72 -7.98 -0.15
C MET A 100 13.94 -9.49 0.09
N THR A 101 14.41 -10.26 -0.90
CA THR A 101 14.61 -11.72 -0.77
C THR A 101 15.90 -12.14 -0.05
N PHE A 102 16.72 -11.19 0.38
CA PHE A 102 17.99 -11.48 1.06
C PHE A 102 17.81 -12.22 2.41
N LEU A 103 16.61 -12.16 3.02
CA LEU A 103 16.28 -12.91 4.22
C LEU A 103 16.02 -14.40 3.89
N ARG A 104 16.98 -15.26 4.22
CA ARG A 104 16.96 -16.71 3.89
C ARG A 104 15.64 -17.43 4.21
N LYS A 105 15.02 -17.15 5.36
CA LYS A 105 13.77 -17.81 5.80
C LYS A 105 12.49 -17.03 5.44
N TYR A 106 12.61 -15.81 4.91
CA TYR A 106 11.49 -14.92 4.61
C TYR A 106 11.38 -14.58 3.12
N SER A 107 12.23 -15.14 2.25
CA SER A 107 12.29 -14.78 0.83
C SER A 107 10.95 -14.96 0.09
N MET A 108 10.27 -16.09 0.31
CA MET A 108 8.96 -16.35 -0.31
C MET A 108 7.86 -15.40 0.20
N SER A 109 7.85 -15.12 1.51
CA SER A 109 6.94 -14.14 2.11
C SER A 109 7.23 -12.74 1.61
N ALA A 110 8.50 -12.36 1.45
CA ALA A 110 8.89 -11.04 0.95
C ALA A 110 8.31 -10.76 -0.44
N VAL A 111 8.49 -11.69 -1.39
CA VAL A 111 7.98 -11.52 -2.77
C VAL A 111 6.46 -11.55 -2.81
N SER A 112 5.82 -12.52 -2.13
CA SER A 112 4.36 -12.66 -2.16
C SER A 112 3.64 -11.49 -1.49
N LEU A 113 4.15 -11.02 -0.33
CA LEU A 113 3.63 -9.83 0.32
C LEU A 113 3.89 -8.60 -0.55
N ASN A 114 5.10 -8.41 -1.10
CA ASN A 114 5.38 -7.31 -2.03
C ASN A 114 4.37 -7.24 -3.17
N PHE A 115 4.03 -8.38 -3.77
CA PHE A 115 3.03 -8.43 -4.84
C PHE A 115 1.64 -8.01 -4.34
N LEU A 116 1.21 -8.53 -3.18
CA LEU A 116 -0.07 -8.18 -2.56
C LEU A 116 -0.17 -6.68 -2.25
N ILE A 117 0.77 -6.14 -1.49
CA ILE A 117 0.74 -4.71 -1.14
C ILE A 117 1.04 -3.81 -2.33
N GLY A 118 1.82 -4.24 -3.33
CA GLY A 118 2.01 -3.49 -4.56
C GLY A 118 0.67 -3.20 -5.25
N VAL A 119 -0.17 -4.24 -5.42
CA VAL A 119 -1.49 -4.09 -6.05
C VAL A 119 -2.45 -3.25 -5.19
N LEU A 120 -2.49 -3.49 -3.88
CA LEU A 120 -3.33 -2.68 -2.98
C LEU A 120 -2.89 -1.22 -2.95
N SER A 121 -1.58 -0.98 -2.96
CA SER A 121 -1.01 0.36 -2.92
C SER A 121 -1.22 1.12 -4.22
N LEU A 122 -1.10 0.46 -5.37
CA LEU A 122 -1.39 1.07 -6.67
C LEU A 122 -2.83 1.58 -6.70
N GLN A 123 -3.79 0.70 -6.39
CA GLN A 123 -5.22 1.05 -6.40
C GLN A 123 -5.54 2.18 -5.43
N TRP A 124 -5.08 2.05 -4.19
CA TRP A 124 -5.38 3.03 -3.15
C TRP A 124 -4.63 4.35 -3.36
N GLY A 125 -3.42 4.28 -3.91
CA GLY A 125 -2.60 5.44 -4.29
C GLY A 125 -3.28 6.29 -5.34
N ILE A 126 -3.79 5.66 -6.41
CA ILE A 126 -4.59 6.35 -7.45
C ILE A 126 -5.76 7.11 -6.82
N ILE A 127 -6.52 6.43 -5.94
CA ILE A 127 -7.69 7.03 -5.28
C ILE A 127 -7.27 8.19 -4.38
N MET A 128 -6.34 7.97 -3.46
CA MET A 128 -6.01 8.95 -2.42
C MET A 128 -5.26 10.16 -2.95
N VAL A 129 -4.31 9.98 -3.89
CA VAL A 129 -3.61 11.11 -4.52
C VAL A 129 -4.61 11.97 -5.30
N THR A 130 -5.50 11.35 -6.08
CA THR A 130 -6.57 12.07 -6.78
C THR A 130 -7.48 12.80 -5.79
N MET A 131 -7.92 12.13 -4.73
CA MET A 131 -8.79 12.73 -3.71
C MET A 131 -8.11 13.89 -2.97
N ALA A 132 -6.81 13.82 -2.67
CA ALA A 132 -6.09 14.91 -2.02
C ALA A 132 -6.11 16.18 -2.91
N HIS A 133 -5.82 16.02 -4.20
CA HIS A 133 -5.90 17.12 -5.17
C HIS A 133 -7.32 17.69 -5.29
N GLN A 134 -8.33 16.82 -5.36
CA GLN A 134 -9.72 17.25 -5.47
C GLN A 134 -10.23 17.97 -4.22
N ILE A 135 -9.98 17.39 -3.05
CA ILE A 135 -10.51 17.90 -1.77
C ILE A 135 -9.80 19.20 -1.39
N ILE A 136 -8.47 19.24 -1.50
CA ILE A 136 -7.68 20.38 -1.02
C ILE A 136 -7.59 21.47 -2.11
N GLY A 137 -7.66 21.08 -3.39
CA GLY A 137 -7.76 21.99 -4.54
C GLY A 137 -9.16 22.55 -4.78
N ASN A 138 -10.20 22.03 -4.10
CA ASN A 138 -11.63 22.36 -4.29
C ASN A 138 -12.16 22.04 -5.71
N GLU A 139 -11.67 20.97 -6.33
CA GLU A 139 -12.11 20.51 -7.64
C GLU A 139 -12.76 19.13 -7.53
N TYR A 140 -14.09 19.04 -7.65
CA TYR A 140 -14.83 17.80 -7.42
C TYR A 140 -15.41 17.22 -8.71
N HIS A 141 -14.54 16.87 -9.67
CA HIS A 141 -14.93 16.19 -10.91
C HIS A 141 -14.56 14.71 -10.89
N THR A 142 -15.11 13.89 -11.79
CA THR A 142 -14.61 12.53 -12.00
C THR A 142 -13.27 12.60 -12.72
N LYS A 143 -12.33 11.72 -12.36
CA LYS A 143 -10.99 11.67 -12.95
C LYS A 143 -10.93 10.55 -13.99
N ILE A 144 -10.39 10.84 -15.17
CA ILE A 144 -10.13 9.79 -16.16
C ILE A 144 -8.96 8.94 -15.69
N LEU A 145 -9.12 7.61 -15.70
CA LEU A 145 -8.06 6.67 -15.38
C LEU A 145 -7.13 6.50 -16.59
N ASP A 146 -6.02 7.25 -16.60
CA ASP A 146 -5.00 7.25 -17.64
C ASP A 146 -3.63 6.73 -17.15
N ILE A 147 -2.67 6.58 -18.06
CA ILE A 147 -1.33 6.06 -17.76
C ILE A 147 -0.60 6.93 -16.71
N PRO A 148 -0.58 8.28 -16.80
CA PRO A 148 -0.02 9.12 -15.75
C PRO A 148 -0.63 8.89 -14.37
N THR A 149 -1.94 8.72 -14.28
CA THR A 149 -2.62 8.40 -13.02
C THR A 149 -2.13 7.06 -12.45
N MET A 150 -1.92 6.05 -13.31
CA MET A 150 -1.34 4.77 -12.90
C MET A 150 0.11 4.88 -12.44
N ILE A 151 0.93 5.70 -13.10
CA ILE A 151 2.31 6.00 -12.67
C ILE A 151 2.31 6.60 -11.25
N ASN A 152 1.41 7.55 -10.97
CA ASN A 152 1.28 8.13 -9.63
C ASN A 152 0.85 7.09 -8.59
N GLY A 153 0.02 6.13 -8.98
CA GLY A 153 -0.29 4.95 -8.16
C GLY A 153 0.95 4.12 -7.81
N ASP A 154 1.79 3.84 -8.80
CA ASP A 154 3.05 3.11 -8.58
C ASP A 154 4.06 3.92 -7.74
N PHE A 155 4.09 5.24 -7.84
CA PHE A 155 4.90 6.08 -6.95
C PHE A 155 4.46 6.00 -5.48
N ALA A 156 3.14 6.03 -5.23
CA ALA A 156 2.61 5.79 -3.89
C ALA A 156 2.95 4.38 -3.39
N ALA A 157 2.87 3.37 -4.27
CA ALA A 157 3.32 2.02 -3.94
C ALA A 157 4.81 1.97 -3.60
N GLY A 158 5.66 2.71 -4.32
CA GLY A 158 7.08 2.85 -4.03
C GLY A 158 7.34 3.33 -2.60
N ALA A 159 6.60 4.34 -2.12
CA ALA A 159 6.72 4.83 -0.74
C ALA A 159 6.40 3.73 0.29
N VAL A 160 5.28 3.01 0.08
CA VAL A 160 4.86 1.89 0.96
C VAL A 160 5.87 0.74 0.94
N LEU A 161 6.46 0.42 -0.21
CA LEU A 161 7.45 -0.65 -0.31
C LEU A 161 8.78 -0.29 0.37
N ILE A 162 9.15 0.99 0.40
CA ILE A 162 10.26 1.48 1.21
C ILE A 162 9.94 1.30 2.71
N SER A 163 8.73 1.68 3.14
CA SER A 163 8.27 1.46 4.51
C SER A 163 8.24 -0.02 4.88
N PHE A 164 7.77 -0.88 3.96
CA PHE A 164 7.77 -2.33 4.12
C PHE A 164 9.18 -2.87 4.35
N GLY A 165 10.18 -2.35 3.65
CA GLY A 165 11.58 -2.68 3.88
C GLY A 165 12.04 -2.45 5.33
N ALA A 166 11.56 -1.40 5.99
CA ALA A 166 11.91 -1.08 7.39
C ALA A 166 11.25 -2.02 8.43
N VAL A 167 10.11 -2.61 8.08
CA VAL A 167 9.35 -3.55 8.93
C VAL A 167 9.43 -5.00 8.46
N LEU A 168 10.26 -5.26 7.44
CA LEU A 168 10.40 -6.57 6.78
C LEU A 168 10.74 -7.66 7.80
N GLY A 169 9.97 -8.75 7.76
CA GLY A 169 10.17 -9.89 8.66
C GLY A 169 9.68 -9.69 10.10
N LYS A 170 9.11 -8.53 10.44
CA LYS A 170 8.56 -8.24 11.79
C LYS A 170 7.05 -7.97 11.81
N ILE A 171 6.49 -7.58 10.67
CA ILE A 171 5.07 -7.20 10.54
C ILE A 171 4.21 -8.39 10.12
N THR A 172 3.01 -8.51 10.70
CA THR A 172 2.04 -9.51 10.22
C THR A 172 1.35 -9.04 8.92
N PRO A 173 0.88 -9.95 8.05
CA PRO A 173 0.20 -9.56 6.81
C PRO A 173 -0.98 -8.61 7.03
N THR A 174 -1.77 -8.82 8.09
CA THR A 174 -2.89 -7.93 8.43
C THR A 174 -2.42 -6.54 8.86
N GLN A 175 -1.35 -6.46 9.68
CA GLN A 175 -0.77 -5.16 10.06
C GLN A 175 -0.24 -4.43 8.83
N LEU A 176 0.38 -5.15 7.89
CA LEU A 176 0.92 -4.60 6.66
C LEU A 176 -0.17 -4.02 5.76
N VAL A 177 -1.30 -4.71 5.60
CA VAL A 177 -2.48 -4.19 4.88
C VAL A 177 -2.97 -2.85 5.46
N TRP A 178 -3.08 -2.75 6.80
CA TRP A 178 -3.55 -1.51 7.44
C TRP A 178 -2.48 -0.41 7.47
N MET A 179 -1.19 -0.76 7.53
CA MET A 179 -0.10 0.17 7.34
C MET A 179 -0.21 0.80 5.95
N THR A 180 -0.32 0.00 4.89
CA THR A 180 -0.52 0.47 3.51
C THR A 180 -1.72 1.40 3.38
N PHE A 181 -2.88 1.02 3.94
CA PHE A 181 -4.10 1.84 3.89
C PHE A 181 -3.88 3.23 4.50
N LEU A 182 -3.26 3.30 5.68
CA LEU A 182 -3.05 4.56 6.39
C LEU A 182 -1.91 5.38 5.80
N GLU A 183 -0.79 4.75 5.46
CA GLU A 183 0.39 5.39 4.90
C GLU A 183 0.07 6.17 3.64
N ILE A 184 -0.71 5.60 2.73
CA ILE A 184 -1.08 6.23 1.46
C ILE A 184 -1.95 7.49 1.68
N ILE A 185 -2.79 7.53 2.72
CA ILE A 185 -3.55 8.74 3.06
C ILE A 185 -2.59 9.87 3.43
N PHE A 186 -1.58 9.58 4.26
CA PHE A 186 -0.58 10.57 4.66
C PHE A 186 0.35 10.95 3.49
N TYR A 187 0.74 9.97 2.66
CA TYR A 187 1.51 10.19 1.44
C TYR A 187 0.80 11.18 0.53
N ALA A 188 -0.48 10.95 0.22
CA ALA A 188 -1.25 11.79 -0.69
C ALA A 188 -1.41 13.23 -0.17
N ILE A 189 -1.63 13.40 1.14
CA ILE A 189 -1.69 14.73 1.74
C ILE A 189 -0.32 15.42 1.68
N ASN A 190 0.76 14.68 1.99
CA ASN A 190 2.12 15.19 1.96
C ASN A 190 2.55 15.61 0.55
N GLU A 191 2.29 14.75 -0.43
CA GLU A 191 2.55 14.99 -1.85
C GLU A 191 1.87 16.29 -2.32
N TYR A 192 0.57 16.43 -2.07
CA TYR A 192 -0.17 17.64 -2.43
C TYR A 192 0.41 18.89 -1.74
N ILE A 193 0.76 18.82 -0.46
CA ILE A 193 1.37 19.98 0.23
C ILE A 193 2.72 20.35 -0.40
N VAL A 194 3.58 19.36 -0.67
CA VAL A 194 4.92 19.60 -1.19
C VAL A 194 4.88 20.18 -2.60
N TYR A 195 4.05 19.62 -3.48
CA TYR A 195 3.97 20.07 -4.87
C TYR A 195 3.06 21.29 -5.06
N GLU A 196 1.84 21.27 -4.52
CA GLU A 196 0.85 22.32 -4.81
C GLU A 196 0.93 23.52 -3.86
N LYS A 197 1.42 23.35 -2.63
CA LYS A 197 1.54 24.46 -1.66
C LYS A 197 2.95 25.01 -1.56
N PHE A 198 3.96 24.16 -1.55
CA PHE A 198 5.35 24.59 -1.45
C PHE A 198 6.05 24.72 -2.81
N LEU A 199 5.43 24.26 -3.91
CA LEU A 199 5.96 24.39 -5.27
C LEU A 199 7.36 23.79 -5.41
N VAL A 200 7.62 22.70 -4.68
CA VAL A 200 8.93 22.05 -4.65
C VAL A 200 9.13 21.22 -5.91
N THR A 201 10.33 21.27 -6.49
CA THR A 201 10.70 20.39 -7.61
C THR A 201 11.35 19.12 -7.06
N ASP A 202 10.64 17.99 -7.16
CA ASP A 202 11.12 16.67 -6.72
C ASP A 202 10.81 15.59 -7.76
N ALA A 203 11.31 15.76 -8.98
CA ALA A 203 10.96 14.92 -10.13
C ALA A 203 11.21 13.41 -9.90
N GLY A 204 12.18 13.06 -9.05
CA GLY A 204 12.48 11.67 -8.69
C GLY A 204 11.87 11.20 -7.37
N GLY A 205 11.08 12.04 -6.69
CA GLY A 205 10.44 11.70 -5.41
C GLY A 205 11.41 11.49 -4.26
N SER A 206 12.59 12.12 -4.26
CA SER A 206 13.57 11.98 -3.18
C SER A 206 12.99 12.39 -1.82
N MET A 207 12.13 13.40 -1.79
CA MET A 207 11.42 13.86 -0.59
C MET A 207 10.07 13.15 -0.44
N VAL A 208 9.22 13.23 -1.46
CA VAL A 208 7.82 12.78 -1.36
C VAL A 208 7.69 11.25 -1.29
N ILE A 209 8.57 10.50 -1.94
CA ILE A 209 8.56 9.04 -1.96
C ILE A 209 9.58 8.49 -0.97
N HIS A 210 10.86 8.75 -1.22
CA HIS A 210 11.95 8.06 -0.52
C HIS A 210 12.12 8.51 0.92
N THR A 211 12.22 9.82 1.15
CA THR A 211 12.37 10.36 2.51
C THR A 211 11.11 10.08 3.33
N PHE A 212 9.93 10.34 2.77
CA PHE A 212 8.65 10.02 3.41
C PHE A 212 8.56 8.54 3.81
N GLY A 213 8.70 7.61 2.86
CA GLY A 213 8.57 6.17 3.14
C GLY A 213 9.64 5.67 4.13
N ALA A 214 10.89 6.14 4.00
CA ALA A 214 11.94 5.74 4.93
C ALA A 214 11.62 6.14 6.39
N PHE A 215 11.20 7.39 6.61
CA PHE A 215 10.89 7.88 7.96
C PHE A 215 9.56 7.34 8.49
N PHE A 216 8.56 7.13 7.62
CA PHE A 216 7.31 6.48 8.00
C PHE A 216 7.57 5.05 8.46
N GLY A 217 8.26 4.24 7.65
CA GLY A 217 8.66 2.88 8.00
C GLY A 217 9.50 2.81 9.27
N LEU A 218 10.42 3.77 9.48
CA LEU A 218 11.20 3.85 10.72
C LEU A 218 10.31 4.14 11.94
N ALA A 219 9.35 5.06 11.83
CA ALA A 219 8.40 5.32 12.91
C ALA A 219 7.57 4.07 13.24
N VAL A 220 7.11 3.33 12.23
CA VAL A 220 6.37 2.08 12.42
C VAL A 220 7.25 1.00 13.06
N THR A 221 8.47 0.78 12.57
CA THR A 221 9.38 -0.25 13.12
C THR A 221 9.74 0.05 14.58
N MET A 222 9.90 1.34 14.95
CA MET A 222 10.08 1.75 16.34
C MET A 222 8.85 1.43 17.21
N GLN A 223 7.65 1.62 16.67
CA GLN A 223 6.40 1.32 17.38
C GLN A 223 6.12 -0.18 17.52
N LEU A 224 6.53 -1.00 16.54
CA LEU A 224 6.46 -2.46 16.62
C LEU A 224 7.41 -3.03 17.68
N GLY A 225 8.57 -2.39 17.87
CA GLY A 225 9.57 -2.81 18.83
C GLY A 225 10.46 -3.95 18.35
N VAL A 226 11.28 -4.47 19.27
CA VAL A 226 12.19 -5.59 19.00
C VAL A 226 11.42 -6.89 19.16
N PRO A 227 11.54 -7.85 18.21
CA PRO A 227 11.01 -9.20 18.39
C PRO A 227 11.56 -9.81 19.69
N THR A 228 10.68 -10.34 20.54
CA THR A 228 11.08 -11.06 21.76
C THR A 228 11.34 -12.52 21.44
N ASP A 229 12.32 -13.15 22.09
CA ASP A 229 12.75 -14.54 21.85
C ASP A 229 11.65 -15.61 22.09
N ASP A 230 10.49 -15.20 22.62
CA ASP A 230 9.34 -16.07 22.94
C ASP A 230 8.28 -16.15 21.80
N GLN A 231 8.57 -15.66 20.59
CA GLN A 231 7.66 -15.68 19.42
C GLN A 231 8.17 -16.50 18.25
#